data_AF-A0A9P9JLQ9-F1
#
_entry.id   AF-A0A9P9JLQ9-F1
#
_cell.length_a   1.000
_cell.length_b   1.000
_cell.length_c   1.000
_cell.angle_alpha   90.00
_cell.angle_beta   90.00
_cell.angle_gamma   90.00
#
_symmetry.space_group_name_H-M   'P 1'
#
loop_
_entity.id
_entity.type
_entity.pdbx_description
1 polymer ?
#
loop_
_entity_poly.entity_id
_entity_poly.type
_entity_poly.pdbx_seq_one_letter_code
_entity_poly.pdbx_strand_id
1 'polypeptide(L)'
;MSTTTSSAASTSTACTSLYDTPVRDAACAMPYGGNHTKIMLACCNDADVVSYYNDCGLYCLAVGQTVTDLSDCLYAKGAPWGDVFCRGNSSATATATGQVKIPASASASIIATDSASKSKSSDAAESSATSSDAAAPGLAPQSGISTLGLAIVIAMAFTVLSDAHVKQLLGSLSPSDVADLVAALQNGLVQYSCQGEKEYQPHRSVMARPDGQVTLYMPASTPDLVGVKIVGISKTQAPTPAGSGVPPPALKSVLTLCDETGQAIGTLNAAELTSFRTALGSILVYKFRRNTGNIVVFGAGKQALWHIRLAVLLRGEDIRTITIVNRSAARTQQLVDTLKADAQSEWPSQISLNVFDPKNDREAALEALIVESDVIFCTTPSTQPLFPASFLTSDKATTKTRFMSAIGSYRLDMQEMDPELLKLVVDPSSVFAGSAYQGGVIAVDTLEGCLQEAGELVKAELSTDKLLEIGKLLNHQSTADQAELHKWLADGSVIYKSVGVAVMDLAIGKSLLHLARKRNVGLTTDEF
;
A
#
# COMPACT_ATOMS: atom_id res chain seq x y z
N MET A 1 24.46 -6.15 -63.54
CA MET A 1 24.67 -6.00 -62.08
C MET A 1 24.44 -4.55 -61.71
N SER A 2 23.39 -4.23 -60.97
CA SER A 2 23.26 -2.98 -60.23
C SER A 2 22.33 -3.25 -59.06
N THR A 3 22.95 -3.36 -57.90
CA THR A 3 22.38 -3.67 -56.60
C THR A 3 21.63 -2.47 -56.05
N THR A 4 20.35 -2.65 -55.78
CA THR A 4 19.52 -1.73 -55.00
C THR A 4 19.91 -1.85 -53.53
N THR A 5 20.58 -0.84 -52.99
CA THR A 5 20.83 -0.71 -51.55
C THR A 5 19.56 -0.23 -50.87
N SER A 6 18.88 -1.15 -50.18
CA SER A 6 17.83 -0.84 -49.20
C SER A 6 18.48 -0.16 -47.99
N SER A 7 18.06 1.06 -47.67
CA SER A 7 18.40 1.73 -46.41
C SER A 7 17.72 0.99 -45.26
N ALA A 8 18.53 0.42 -44.37
CA ALA A 8 18.07 -0.18 -43.13
C ALA A 8 17.33 0.89 -42.30
N ALA A 9 16.11 0.58 -41.87
CA ALA A 9 15.40 1.35 -40.85
C ALA A 9 16.25 1.36 -39.57
N SER A 10 16.52 2.55 -39.06
CA SER A 10 17.20 2.76 -37.78
C SER A 10 16.39 2.07 -36.67
N THR A 11 16.99 1.06 -36.05
CA THR A 11 16.51 0.45 -34.82
C THR A 11 16.39 1.52 -33.74
N SER A 12 15.18 1.70 -33.18
CA SER A 12 14.94 2.61 -32.06
C SER A 12 15.87 2.21 -30.90
N THR A 13 16.77 3.11 -30.54
CA THR A 13 17.58 2.95 -29.32
C THR A 13 16.61 2.93 -28.15
N ALA A 14 16.62 1.87 -27.34
CA ALA A 14 15.74 1.79 -26.17
C ALA A 14 15.97 3.03 -25.29
N CYS A 15 14.94 3.83 -25.06
CA CYS A 15 15.12 5.04 -24.28
C CYS A 15 15.37 4.70 -22.81
N THR A 16 16.57 5.04 -22.34
CA THR A 16 17.01 4.80 -20.95
C THR A 16 16.54 5.87 -19.97
N SER A 17 16.14 7.05 -20.44
CA SER A 17 15.85 8.23 -19.62
C SER A 17 14.37 8.65 -19.66
N LEU A 18 13.47 7.73 -20.06
CA LEU A 18 12.04 8.01 -20.19
C LEU A 18 11.44 8.54 -18.88
N TYR A 19 11.78 7.97 -17.73
CA TYR A 19 11.20 8.36 -16.45
C TYR A 19 11.91 9.55 -15.79
N ASP A 20 12.92 10.14 -16.44
CA ASP A 20 13.62 11.32 -15.95
C ASP A 20 13.07 12.58 -16.63
N THR A 21 11.85 12.97 -16.27
CA THR A 21 11.24 14.19 -16.83
C THR A 21 12.12 15.40 -16.47
N PRO A 22 12.60 16.20 -17.45
CA PRO A 22 13.62 17.23 -17.25
C PRO A 22 13.03 18.53 -16.66
N VAL A 23 12.15 18.39 -15.67
CA VAL A 23 11.52 19.49 -14.94
C VAL A 23 11.35 19.09 -13.48
N ARG A 24 11.50 20.05 -12.57
CA ARG A 24 11.31 19.85 -11.12
C ARG A 24 9.94 20.30 -10.61
N ASP A 25 9.18 21.00 -11.44
CA ASP A 25 7.85 21.51 -11.13
C ASP A 25 6.78 20.41 -11.29
N ALA A 26 5.55 20.72 -10.88
CA ALA A 26 4.40 19.82 -11.01
C ALA A 26 4.07 19.56 -12.49
N ALA A 27 4.09 18.29 -12.91
CA ALA A 27 4.00 17.91 -14.32
C ALA A 27 3.55 16.45 -14.48
N CYS A 28 3.02 16.11 -15.64
CA CYS A 28 2.83 14.72 -16.07
C CYS A 28 3.55 14.46 -17.38
N ALA A 29 4.00 13.22 -17.56
CA ALA A 29 4.80 12.79 -18.69
C ALA A 29 4.39 11.40 -19.18
N MET A 30 4.69 11.13 -20.46
CA MET A 30 4.35 9.88 -21.15
C MET A 30 5.43 9.51 -22.20
N PRO A 31 5.55 8.24 -22.62
CA PRO A 31 6.38 7.85 -23.76
C PRO A 31 6.03 8.66 -25.01
N TYR A 32 7.05 9.02 -25.78
CA TYR A 32 6.83 9.61 -27.09
C TYR A 32 6.42 8.54 -28.11
N GLY A 33 5.37 8.79 -28.89
CA GLY A 33 4.89 7.90 -29.95
C GLY A 33 3.41 7.55 -29.86
N GLY A 34 2.90 6.80 -30.83
CA GLY A 34 1.49 6.41 -30.88
C GLY A 34 0.53 7.61 -30.93
N ASN A 35 -0.49 7.60 -30.07
CA ASN A 35 -1.45 8.69 -29.92
C ASN A 35 -1.10 9.65 -28.76
N HIS A 36 0.05 9.48 -28.10
CA HIS A 36 0.39 10.18 -26.86
C HIS A 36 0.50 11.69 -27.02
N THR A 37 1.07 12.20 -28.12
CA THR A 37 1.10 13.65 -28.38
C THR A 37 -0.29 14.25 -28.45
N LYS A 38 -1.26 13.55 -29.05
CA LYS A 38 -2.66 14.02 -29.14
C LYS A 38 -3.35 14.01 -27.79
N ILE A 39 -3.06 13.00 -26.96
CA ILE A 39 -3.60 12.90 -25.60
C ILE A 39 -3.05 14.06 -24.74
N MET A 40 -1.74 14.29 -24.77
CA MET A 40 -1.10 15.40 -24.06
C MET A 40 -1.70 16.74 -24.50
N LEU A 41 -1.79 16.99 -25.81
CA LEU A 41 -2.43 18.19 -26.35
C LEU A 41 -3.87 18.41 -25.88
N ALA A 42 -4.63 17.34 -25.66
CA ALA A 42 -6.01 17.44 -25.21
C ALA A 42 -6.15 17.71 -23.70
N CYS A 43 -5.07 17.57 -22.92
CA CYS A 43 -5.10 17.60 -21.46
C CYS A 43 -4.18 18.64 -20.83
N CYS A 44 -3.18 19.16 -21.54
CA CYS A 44 -2.19 20.06 -20.97
C CYS A 44 -2.66 21.52 -20.79
N ASN A 45 -3.93 21.84 -21.06
CA ASN A 45 -4.46 23.21 -21.04
C ASN A 45 -3.53 24.19 -21.78
N ASP A 46 -3.15 25.29 -21.13
CA ASP A 46 -2.25 26.32 -21.67
C ASP A 46 -0.76 25.97 -21.58
N ALA A 47 -0.40 24.76 -21.09
CA ALA A 47 0.99 24.33 -20.97
C ALA A 47 1.53 23.75 -22.28
N ASP A 48 2.77 24.11 -22.60
CA ASP A 48 3.50 23.52 -23.73
C ASP A 48 3.65 22.00 -23.56
N VAL A 49 3.46 21.27 -24.66
CA VAL A 49 3.83 19.85 -24.74
C VAL A 49 5.27 19.76 -25.23
N VAL A 50 6.15 19.26 -24.37
CA VAL A 50 7.60 19.25 -24.58
C VAL A 50 8.10 17.81 -24.75
N SER A 51 8.77 17.55 -25.87
CA SER A 51 9.57 16.34 -26.09
C SER A 51 10.87 16.44 -25.32
N TYR A 52 11.40 15.31 -24.86
CA TYR A 52 12.70 15.26 -24.21
C TYR A 52 13.49 14.00 -24.58
N TYR A 53 14.81 14.11 -24.42
CA TYR A 53 15.82 13.10 -24.72
C TYR A 53 15.68 12.49 -26.13
N ASN A 54 15.64 13.33 -27.16
CA ASN A 54 15.50 12.94 -28.57
C ASN A 54 14.21 12.14 -28.83
N ASP A 55 13.06 12.75 -28.51
CA ASP A 55 11.74 12.14 -28.70
C ASP A 55 11.60 10.80 -27.97
N CYS A 56 12.12 10.75 -26.74
CA CYS A 56 11.93 9.62 -25.85
C CYS A 56 10.62 9.71 -25.08
N GLY A 57 10.32 10.89 -24.56
CA GLY A 57 9.12 11.16 -23.78
C GLY A 57 8.52 12.52 -24.11
N LEU A 58 7.31 12.72 -23.64
CA LEU A 58 6.52 13.95 -23.68
C LEU A 58 6.22 14.36 -22.25
N TYR A 59 6.25 15.64 -21.94
CA TYR A 59 5.68 16.15 -20.70
C TYR A 59 4.99 17.48 -20.91
N CYS A 60 4.13 17.84 -19.97
CA CYS A 60 3.64 19.19 -19.80
C CYS A 60 3.48 19.50 -18.33
N LEU A 61 3.58 20.78 -18.01
CA LEU A 61 3.36 21.28 -16.67
C LEU A 61 1.87 21.24 -16.32
N ALA A 62 1.55 21.00 -15.05
CA ALA A 62 0.18 21.09 -14.52
C ALA A 62 -0.23 22.57 -14.33
N VAL A 63 -0.27 23.34 -15.42
CA VAL A 63 -0.61 24.78 -15.40
C VAL A 63 -2.14 24.93 -15.38
N GLY A 64 -2.65 25.66 -14.40
CA GLY A 64 -4.09 25.92 -14.27
C GLY A 64 -4.94 24.70 -13.91
N GLN A 65 -4.32 23.59 -13.50
CA GLN A 65 -4.96 22.35 -13.09
C GLN A 65 -4.07 21.59 -12.10
N THR A 66 -4.63 20.69 -11.28
CA THR A 66 -3.83 19.86 -10.38
C THR A 66 -3.15 18.71 -11.13
N VAL A 67 -2.13 18.09 -10.52
CA VAL A 67 -1.52 16.86 -11.03
C VAL A 67 -2.56 15.76 -11.21
N THR A 68 -3.51 15.63 -10.28
CA THR A 68 -4.61 14.66 -10.39
C THR A 68 -5.51 14.96 -11.59
N ASP A 69 -5.95 16.20 -11.77
CA ASP A 69 -6.82 16.56 -12.90
C ASP A 69 -6.14 16.27 -14.25
N LEU A 70 -4.84 16.59 -14.33
CA LEU A 70 -4.03 16.30 -15.51
C LEU A 70 -3.93 14.79 -15.75
N SER A 71 -3.57 13.99 -14.74
CA SER A 71 -3.46 12.54 -14.91
C SER A 71 -4.80 11.89 -15.26
N ASP A 72 -5.89 12.32 -14.66
CA ASP A 72 -7.23 11.81 -14.90
C ASP A 72 -7.69 12.13 -16.32
N CYS A 73 -7.39 13.33 -16.83
CA CYS A 73 -7.62 13.68 -18.22
C CYS A 73 -6.86 12.74 -19.17
N LEU A 74 -5.57 12.50 -18.91
CA LEU A 74 -4.73 11.64 -19.77
C LEU A 74 -5.31 10.23 -19.86
N TYR A 75 -5.72 9.65 -18.73
CA TYR A 75 -6.39 8.35 -18.71
C TYR A 75 -7.75 8.37 -19.40
N ALA A 76 -8.56 9.40 -19.18
CA ALA A 76 -9.86 9.57 -19.85
C ALA A 76 -9.73 9.69 -21.37
N LYS A 77 -8.60 10.21 -21.88
CA LYS A 77 -8.27 10.28 -23.31
C LYS A 77 -7.60 9.03 -23.87
N GLY A 78 -7.46 7.98 -23.05
CA GLY A 78 -7.00 6.66 -23.48
C GLY A 78 -5.51 6.42 -23.35
N ALA A 79 -4.79 7.18 -22.51
CA ALA A 79 -3.42 6.84 -22.15
C ALA A 79 -3.38 5.52 -21.36
N PRO A 80 -2.48 4.58 -21.69
CA PRO A 80 -2.30 3.36 -20.89
C PRO A 80 -1.83 3.70 -19.46
N TRP A 81 -2.33 2.96 -18.47
CA TRP A 81 -2.03 3.25 -17.05
C TRP A 81 -0.53 3.26 -16.73
N GLY A 82 0.24 2.36 -17.35
CA GLY A 82 1.70 2.26 -17.17
C GLY A 82 2.53 3.31 -17.92
N ASP A 83 1.88 4.12 -18.75
CA ASP A 83 2.54 5.08 -19.63
C ASP A 83 2.46 6.51 -19.07
N VAL A 84 1.60 6.79 -18.08
CA VAL A 84 1.51 8.11 -17.44
C VAL A 84 2.30 8.11 -16.14
N PHE A 85 3.19 9.08 -15.97
CA PHE A 85 3.93 9.30 -14.73
C PHE A 85 3.99 10.79 -14.43
N CYS A 86 3.68 11.15 -13.19
CA CYS A 86 3.58 12.54 -12.77
C CYS A 86 4.52 12.86 -11.61
N ARG A 87 4.91 14.13 -11.54
CA ARG A 87 5.74 14.73 -10.50
C ARG A 87 4.91 15.76 -9.74
N GLY A 88 5.08 15.78 -8.41
CA GLY A 88 4.29 16.61 -7.49
C GLY A 88 3.28 15.78 -6.72
N ASN A 89 2.75 16.32 -5.62
CA ASN A 89 1.61 15.69 -4.93
C ASN A 89 0.33 15.87 -5.76
N SER A 90 -0.71 15.09 -5.45
CA SER A 90 -1.99 15.08 -6.18
C SER A 90 -2.63 16.46 -6.35
N SER A 91 -2.51 17.34 -5.35
CA SER A 91 -3.05 18.70 -5.37
C SER A 91 -2.11 19.75 -5.96
N ALA A 92 -0.89 19.38 -6.36
CA ALA A 92 0.11 20.35 -6.81
C ALA A 92 -0.29 20.92 -8.16
N THR A 93 -0.08 22.22 -8.33
CA THR A 93 -0.19 22.95 -9.60
C THR A 93 1.19 23.50 -9.96
N ALA A 94 1.50 23.60 -11.24
CA ALA A 94 2.79 24.12 -11.69
C ALA A 94 2.97 25.58 -11.25
N THR A 95 4.17 25.91 -10.77
CA THR A 95 4.54 27.27 -10.35
C THR A 95 4.98 28.15 -11.52
N ALA A 96 5.51 27.54 -12.59
CA ALA A 96 5.90 28.25 -13.80
C ALA A 96 4.68 28.53 -14.71
N THR A 97 4.45 29.81 -15.04
CA THR A 97 3.40 30.24 -15.96
C THR A 97 3.93 30.34 -17.40
N GLY A 98 3.41 29.50 -18.29
CA GLY A 98 3.33 29.77 -19.74
C GLY A 98 4.58 29.54 -20.60
N GLN A 99 5.79 29.37 -20.05
CA GLN A 99 6.96 28.95 -20.85
C GLN A 99 7.91 28.07 -20.04
N VAL A 100 8.15 26.86 -20.55
CA VAL A 100 9.10 25.90 -19.97
C VAL A 100 10.54 26.39 -20.23
N LYS A 101 11.33 26.62 -19.17
CA LYS A 101 12.79 26.73 -19.31
C LYS A 101 13.35 25.37 -19.68
N ILE A 102 13.59 25.15 -20.96
CA ILE A 102 14.08 23.87 -21.49
C ILE A 102 15.56 23.69 -21.11
N PRO A 103 15.94 22.63 -20.37
CA PRO A 103 17.34 22.34 -20.12
C PRO A 103 18.02 21.91 -21.42
N ALA A 104 19.06 22.62 -21.85
CA ALA A 104 19.84 22.26 -23.03
C ALA A 104 20.46 20.86 -22.94
N SER A 105 20.67 20.35 -21.72
CA SER A 105 21.16 18.99 -21.43
C SER A 105 20.13 17.88 -21.71
N ALA A 106 18.86 18.22 -21.94
CA ALA A 106 17.78 17.24 -22.09
C ALA A 106 17.36 16.99 -23.54
N SER A 107 18.04 17.58 -24.54
CA SER A 107 17.64 17.50 -25.96
C SER A 107 16.13 17.67 -26.14
N ALA A 108 15.54 18.63 -25.42
CA ALA A 108 14.11 18.82 -25.34
C ALA A 108 13.63 19.88 -26.33
N SER A 109 12.43 19.69 -26.87
CA SER A 109 11.85 20.52 -27.92
C SER A 109 10.35 20.71 -27.70
N ILE A 110 9.83 21.92 -27.90
CA ILE A 110 8.39 22.19 -27.85
C ILE A 110 7.77 21.60 -29.11
N ILE A 111 6.74 20.78 -28.94
CA ILE A 111 6.06 20.08 -30.04
C ILE A 111 4.79 20.81 -30.42
N ALA A 112 4.17 21.49 -29.45
CA ALA A 112 3.03 22.36 -29.69
C ALA A 112 2.92 23.43 -28.59
N THR A 113 2.57 24.64 -29.03
CA THR A 113 2.24 25.83 -28.24
C THR A 113 0.80 26.19 -28.62
N ASP A 114 -0.13 26.28 -27.67
CA ASP A 114 -1.40 26.96 -27.94
C ASP A 114 -1.29 28.41 -27.48
N SER A 115 -1.48 29.35 -28.41
CA SER A 115 -1.57 30.78 -28.09
C SER A 115 -2.27 31.51 -29.23
N ALA A 116 -3.58 31.69 -29.05
CA ALA A 116 -4.31 32.79 -29.68
C ALA A 116 -3.83 34.14 -29.11
N SER A 117 -2.74 34.65 -29.71
CA SER A 117 -2.34 36.05 -29.94
C SER A 117 -2.46 37.11 -28.81
N LYS A 118 -1.34 37.78 -28.53
CA LYS A 118 -1.16 39.22 -28.87
C LYS A 118 0.31 39.63 -28.77
N SER A 119 0.88 39.97 -29.92
CA SER A 119 2.18 40.62 -30.06
C SER A 119 2.13 42.07 -29.56
N LYS A 120 3.21 42.49 -28.91
CA LYS A 120 3.83 43.82 -29.13
C LYS A 120 5.32 43.72 -28.85
N SER A 121 6.07 43.85 -29.94
CA SER A 121 7.52 44.03 -30.00
C SER A 121 7.92 45.43 -29.55
N SER A 122 9.03 45.54 -28.83
CA SER A 122 9.93 46.69 -28.94
C SER A 122 11.33 46.30 -28.46
N ASP A 123 12.19 46.08 -29.46
CA ASP A 123 13.58 46.49 -29.64
C ASP A 123 14.72 46.17 -28.65
N ALA A 124 15.82 45.83 -29.32
CA ALA A 124 17.12 45.38 -28.87
C ALA A 124 17.92 46.39 -28.03
N ALA A 125 18.82 45.83 -27.20
CA ALA A 125 20.18 46.34 -27.04
C ALA A 125 21.13 45.22 -26.56
N GLU A 126 22.21 45.01 -27.31
CA GLU A 126 23.40 44.24 -26.93
C GLU A 126 24.10 44.81 -25.68
N SER A 127 24.72 43.96 -24.87
CA SER A 127 26.12 44.15 -24.44
C SER A 127 26.66 43.01 -23.56
N SER A 128 27.79 42.47 -24.03
CA SER A 128 29.01 42.03 -23.35
C SER A 128 28.99 41.17 -22.07
N ALA A 129 29.78 40.10 -22.17
CA ALA A 129 30.23 39.20 -21.12
C ALA A 129 30.94 39.87 -19.93
N THR A 130 30.89 39.20 -18.77
CA THR A 130 32.05 39.05 -17.85
C THR A 130 31.89 37.78 -17.02
N SER A 131 32.94 36.97 -17.04
CA SER A 131 33.20 35.82 -16.18
C SER A 131 33.58 36.26 -14.77
N SER A 132 33.19 35.51 -13.75
CA SER A 132 34.03 35.39 -12.55
C SER A 132 33.83 34.03 -11.88
N ASP A 133 34.95 33.32 -11.80
CA ASP A 133 35.19 32.17 -10.94
C ASP A 133 35.09 32.58 -9.47
N ALA A 134 34.46 31.73 -8.64
CA ALA A 134 34.72 31.69 -7.22
C ALA A 134 34.52 30.26 -6.70
N ALA A 135 35.64 29.55 -6.56
CA ALA A 135 35.72 28.30 -5.81
C ALA A 135 35.55 28.56 -4.31
N ALA A 136 34.66 27.82 -3.66
CA ALA A 136 34.54 27.80 -2.20
C ALA A 136 35.60 26.84 -1.61
N PRO A 137 36.34 27.22 -0.56
CA PRO A 137 37.34 26.34 0.05
C PRO A 137 36.67 25.28 0.93
N GLY A 138 37.11 24.04 0.77
CA GLY A 138 36.75 22.93 1.64
C GLY A 138 37.36 23.08 3.03
N LEU A 139 36.54 22.92 4.05
CA LEU A 139 36.94 22.77 5.45
C LEU A 139 36.93 21.28 5.79
N ALA A 140 38.12 20.70 5.92
CA ALA A 140 38.31 19.38 6.54
C ALA A 140 38.37 19.55 8.07
N PRO A 141 37.70 18.71 8.87
CA PRO A 141 37.94 18.70 10.31
C PRO A 141 39.16 17.82 10.63
N GLN A 142 40.08 18.37 11.42
CA GLN A 142 41.21 17.65 12.01
C GLN A 142 40.72 16.69 13.10
N SER A 143 41.14 15.44 13.01
CA SER A 143 40.92 14.39 14.01
C SER A 143 41.92 14.54 15.16
N GLY A 144 41.40 14.84 16.36
CA GLY A 144 42.15 14.72 17.62
C GLY A 144 41.84 13.37 18.27
N ILE A 145 42.85 12.52 18.42
CA ILE A 145 42.74 11.24 19.13
C ILE A 145 42.83 11.52 20.63
N SER A 146 41.74 11.32 21.37
CA SER A 146 41.75 11.23 22.84
C SER A 146 41.65 9.77 23.23
N THR A 147 42.70 9.25 23.86
CA THR A 147 42.78 7.94 24.50
C THR A 147 41.96 7.92 25.81
N LEU A 148 41.43 6.75 26.14
CA LEU A 148 40.57 6.39 27.29
C LEU A 148 39.08 6.74 27.18
N GLY A 149 38.36 5.81 26.54
CA GLY A 149 36.96 5.52 26.84
C GLY A 149 36.65 4.16 26.25
N LEU A 150 36.56 3.12 27.08
CA LEU A 150 36.00 1.83 26.67
C LEU A 150 34.48 2.01 26.51
N ALA A 151 34.08 2.78 25.51
CA ALA A 151 32.75 2.69 24.96
C ALA A 151 32.73 1.35 24.23
N ILE A 152 32.05 0.37 24.80
CA ILE A 152 31.50 -0.72 23.99
C ILE A 152 30.54 -0.01 23.04
N VAL A 153 31.04 0.40 21.87
CA VAL A 153 30.19 0.58 20.71
C VAL A 153 29.59 -0.80 20.52
N ILE A 154 28.37 -0.99 21.03
CA ILE A 154 27.58 -2.15 20.66
C ILE A 154 27.33 -1.91 19.17
N ALA A 155 28.23 -2.42 18.33
CA ALA A 155 28.02 -2.46 16.89
C ALA A 155 26.64 -3.07 16.70
N MET A 156 25.75 -2.34 16.05
CA MET A 156 24.42 -2.84 15.74
C MET A 156 24.62 -4.02 14.77
N ALA A 157 24.65 -5.23 15.33
CA ALA A 157 24.93 -6.41 14.54
C ALA A 157 23.87 -6.59 13.44
N PHE A 158 24.33 -6.84 12.22
CA PHE A 158 23.49 -7.05 11.05
C PHE A 158 22.87 -8.45 11.11
N THR A 159 21.55 -8.53 10.96
CA THR A 159 20.81 -9.80 11.06
C THR A 159 20.18 -10.21 9.72
N VAL A 160 20.35 -11.48 9.33
CA VAL A 160 19.75 -12.09 8.13
C VAL A 160 18.71 -13.15 8.50
N LEU A 161 17.47 -12.96 8.04
CA LEU A 161 16.37 -13.91 8.25
C LEU A 161 15.88 -14.53 6.94
N SER A 162 16.03 -15.84 6.83
CA SER A 162 15.43 -16.63 5.75
C SER A 162 13.91 -16.76 5.95
N ASP A 163 13.19 -17.25 4.94
CA ASP A 163 11.75 -17.57 5.07
C ASP A 163 11.47 -18.56 6.21
N ALA A 164 12.35 -19.55 6.41
CA ALA A 164 12.24 -20.49 7.52
C ALA A 164 12.41 -19.82 8.89
N HIS A 165 13.37 -18.88 9.01
CA HIS A 165 13.59 -18.11 10.25
C HIS A 165 12.38 -17.23 10.56
N VAL A 166 11.83 -16.53 9.57
CA VAL A 166 10.64 -15.68 9.76
C VAL A 166 9.42 -16.51 10.17
N LYS A 167 9.17 -17.64 9.50
CA LYS A 167 8.09 -18.57 9.87
C LYS A 167 8.27 -19.16 11.27
N GLN A 168 9.50 -19.51 11.65
CA GLN A 168 9.80 -20.00 13.00
C GLN A 168 9.50 -18.92 14.05
N LEU A 169 9.95 -17.69 13.84
CA LEU A 169 9.73 -16.58 14.78
C LEU A 169 8.24 -16.27 14.92
N LEU A 170 7.54 -16.09 13.81
CA LEU A 170 6.12 -15.76 13.81
C LEU A 170 5.23 -16.93 14.28
N GLY A 171 5.66 -18.16 14.03
CA GLY A 171 4.94 -19.36 14.47
C GLY A 171 5.10 -19.68 15.95
N SER A 172 6.06 -19.03 16.62
CA SER A 172 6.38 -19.23 18.05
C SER A 172 6.06 -18.01 18.91
N LEU A 173 5.17 -17.14 18.45
CA LEU A 173 4.79 -15.92 19.17
C LEU A 173 3.92 -16.28 20.39
N SER A 174 4.32 -15.79 21.55
CA SER A 174 3.47 -15.73 22.73
C SER A 174 2.53 -14.52 22.65
N PRO A 175 1.47 -14.46 23.48
CA PRO A 175 0.63 -13.26 23.59
C PRO A 175 1.42 -11.99 23.91
N SER A 176 2.50 -12.10 24.69
CA SER A 176 3.39 -10.96 25.00
C SER A 176 4.14 -10.49 23.77
N ASP A 177 4.67 -11.40 22.94
CA ASP A 177 5.38 -10.99 21.71
C ASP A 177 4.43 -10.30 20.73
N VAL A 178 3.18 -10.78 20.64
CA VAL A 178 2.16 -10.12 19.82
C VAL A 178 1.82 -8.74 20.35
N ALA A 179 1.73 -8.56 21.67
CA ALA A 179 1.50 -7.25 22.28
C ALA A 179 2.62 -6.25 21.92
N ASP A 180 3.88 -6.68 21.96
CA ASP A 180 5.03 -5.86 21.57
C ASP A 180 4.97 -5.49 20.06
N LEU A 181 4.64 -6.45 19.20
CA LEU A 181 4.48 -6.22 17.75
C LEU A 181 3.29 -5.30 17.44
N VAL A 182 2.19 -5.43 18.18
CA VAL A 182 1.04 -4.53 18.11
C VAL A 182 1.43 -3.11 18.48
N ALA A 183 2.19 -2.93 19.57
CA ALA A 183 2.67 -1.62 20.00
C ALA A 183 3.60 -1.00 18.95
N ALA A 184 4.52 -1.78 18.39
CA ALA A 184 5.41 -1.32 17.32
C ALA A 184 4.65 -0.85 16.08
N LEU A 185 3.67 -1.66 15.62
CA LEU A 185 2.83 -1.29 14.47
C LEU A 185 1.98 -0.06 14.75
N GLN A 186 1.35 0.00 15.93
CA GLN A 186 0.57 1.15 16.38
C GLN A 186 1.41 2.42 16.37
N ASN A 187 2.63 2.38 16.93
CA ASN A 187 3.53 3.53 16.96
C ASN A 187 3.88 4.01 15.55
N GLY A 188 4.21 3.10 14.63
CA GLY A 188 4.51 3.46 13.23
C GLY A 188 3.33 4.11 12.52
N LEU A 189 2.10 3.65 12.77
CA LEU A 189 0.88 4.23 12.19
C LEU A 189 0.51 5.57 12.84
N VAL A 190 0.71 5.73 14.16
CA VAL A 190 0.55 7.01 14.86
C VAL A 190 1.54 8.04 14.33
N GLN A 191 2.80 7.64 14.15
CA GLN A 191 3.83 8.48 13.54
C GLN A 191 3.40 8.95 12.15
N TYR A 192 2.96 8.00 11.30
CA TYR A 192 2.42 8.28 9.96
C TYR A 192 1.29 9.32 10.00
N SER A 193 0.25 9.06 10.81
CA SER A 193 -0.97 9.86 10.76
C SER A 193 -0.93 11.17 11.57
N CYS A 194 -0.05 11.27 12.56
CA CYS A 194 -0.11 12.35 13.56
C CYS A 194 1.21 13.09 13.81
N GLN A 195 2.35 12.57 13.34
CA GLN A 195 3.66 13.14 13.62
C GLN A 195 4.41 13.58 12.35
N GLY A 196 3.68 13.74 11.23
CA GLY A 196 4.23 14.25 9.97
C GLY A 196 4.95 13.20 9.11
N GLU A 197 5.09 11.94 9.58
CA GLU A 197 5.82 10.91 8.81
C GLU A 197 5.19 10.60 7.46
N LYS A 198 3.88 10.87 7.29
CA LYS A 198 3.19 10.73 6.01
C LYS A 198 3.89 11.47 4.87
N GLU A 199 4.40 12.68 5.11
CA GLU A 199 5.00 13.54 4.07
C GLU A 199 6.30 12.98 3.50
N TYR A 200 6.95 12.08 4.25
CA TYR A 200 8.22 11.46 3.89
C TYR A 200 8.08 10.07 3.30
N GLN A 201 6.84 9.54 3.16
CA GLN A 201 6.63 8.22 2.56
C GLN A 201 6.56 8.32 1.03
N PRO A 202 7.56 7.81 0.29
CA PRO A 202 7.52 7.84 -1.16
C PRO A 202 6.47 6.87 -1.71
N HIS A 203 5.98 7.17 -2.91
CA HIS A 203 5.20 6.22 -3.67
C HIS A 203 6.07 5.02 -4.07
N ARG A 204 5.44 3.83 -4.18
CA ARG A 204 6.14 2.64 -4.68
C ARG A 204 6.70 2.90 -6.08
N SER A 205 7.94 2.51 -6.31
CA SER A 205 8.56 2.57 -7.64
C SER A 205 8.35 1.26 -8.38
N VAL A 206 7.98 1.35 -9.66
CA VAL A 206 7.73 0.18 -10.52
C VAL A 206 8.85 0.07 -11.54
N MET A 207 9.52 -1.08 -11.57
CA MET A 207 10.50 -1.42 -12.60
C MET A 207 9.95 -2.58 -13.44
N ALA A 208 9.52 -2.28 -14.66
CA ALA A 208 9.08 -3.26 -15.64
C ALA A 208 10.21 -3.57 -16.63
N ARG A 209 10.41 -4.85 -16.94
CA ARG A 209 11.33 -5.32 -17.97
C ARG A 209 10.56 -5.64 -19.25
N PRO A 210 11.16 -5.50 -20.45
CA PRO A 210 10.49 -5.79 -21.73
C PRO A 210 9.92 -7.21 -21.82
N ASP A 211 10.46 -8.09 -21.00
CA ASP A 211 10.14 -9.49 -21.00
C ASP A 211 8.88 -9.79 -20.15
N GLY A 212 8.34 -8.82 -19.41
CA GLY A 212 7.14 -8.92 -18.58
C GLY A 212 7.44 -9.10 -17.08
N GLN A 213 8.71 -9.19 -16.67
CA GLN A 213 9.07 -9.18 -15.26
C GLN A 213 8.82 -7.79 -14.66
N VAL A 214 8.06 -7.72 -13.57
CA VAL A 214 7.84 -6.47 -12.82
C VAL A 214 8.48 -6.60 -11.45
N THR A 215 9.17 -5.56 -11.00
CA THR A 215 9.72 -5.44 -9.65
C THR A 215 9.18 -4.17 -9.01
N LEU A 216 8.61 -4.30 -7.82
CA LEU A 216 8.18 -3.16 -7.02
C LEU A 216 9.23 -2.87 -5.97
N TYR A 217 9.59 -1.60 -5.83
CA TYR A 217 10.35 -1.07 -4.71
C TYR A 217 9.40 -0.25 -3.86
N MET A 218 9.31 -0.59 -2.58
CA MET A 218 8.48 0.12 -1.61
C MET A 218 9.40 0.69 -0.54
N PRO A 219 10.01 1.86 -0.78
CA PRO A 219 10.82 2.54 0.23
C PRO A 219 9.91 3.15 1.30
N ALA A 220 10.45 3.24 2.51
CA ALA A 220 9.86 3.98 3.61
C ALA A 220 10.97 4.47 4.53
N SER A 221 10.65 5.50 5.31
CA SER A 221 11.51 5.99 6.38
C SER A 221 10.69 6.37 7.61
N THR A 222 11.32 6.29 8.76
CA THR A 222 10.96 6.98 9.99
C THR A 222 12.23 7.70 10.49
N PRO A 223 12.16 8.53 11.55
CA PRO A 223 13.34 9.27 12.02
C PRO A 223 14.52 8.37 12.41
N ASP A 224 14.24 7.12 12.84
CA ASP A 224 15.23 6.17 13.35
C ASP A 224 15.43 4.95 12.43
N LEU A 225 14.87 4.96 11.21
CA LEU A 225 14.89 3.78 10.35
C LEU A 225 14.62 4.12 8.89
N VAL A 226 15.43 3.57 7.98
CA VAL A 226 15.16 3.59 6.54
C VAL A 226 15.04 2.16 6.05
N GLY A 227 14.14 1.89 5.12
CA GLY A 227 14.06 0.55 4.54
C GLY A 227 13.41 0.51 3.18
N VAL A 228 13.66 -0.59 2.48
CA VAL A 228 13.05 -0.86 1.18
C VAL A 228 12.58 -2.31 1.13
N LYS A 229 11.30 -2.49 0.82
CA LYS A 229 10.77 -3.79 0.45
C LYS A 229 10.82 -3.94 -1.07
N ILE A 230 11.45 -5.01 -1.53
CA ILE A 230 11.56 -5.34 -2.95
C ILE A 230 10.66 -6.54 -3.22
N VAL A 231 9.75 -6.42 -4.19
CA VAL A 231 8.77 -7.45 -4.54
C VAL A 231 8.91 -7.82 -6.00
N GLY A 232 9.18 -9.10 -6.28
CA GLY A 232 9.22 -9.63 -7.64
C GLY A 232 7.88 -10.20 -8.07
N ILE A 233 7.38 -9.76 -9.23
CA ILE A 233 6.17 -10.25 -9.89
C ILE A 233 6.59 -10.94 -11.20
N SER A 234 6.54 -12.27 -11.23
CA SER A 234 7.03 -13.09 -12.35
C SER A 234 6.01 -13.23 -13.47
N LYS A 235 6.47 -13.39 -14.72
CA LYS A 235 5.64 -13.56 -15.93
C LYS A 235 4.61 -14.68 -15.85
N THR A 236 4.94 -15.78 -15.17
CA THR A 236 4.04 -16.93 -14.99
C THR A 236 2.92 -16.66 -13.98
N GLN A 237 2.87 -15.47 -13.38
CA GLN A 237 1.79 -14.99 -12.52
C GLN A 237 0.72 -14.18 -13.28
N ALA A 238 0.70 -14.22 -14.63
CA ALA A 238 -0.50 -13.82 -15.37
C ALA A 238 -1.73 -14.52 -14.76
N PRO A 239 -2.87 -13.81 -14.57
CA PRO A 239 -4.01 -14.34 -13.85
C PRO A 239 -4.38 -15.71 -14.41
N THR A 240 -4.22 -16.75 -13.58
CA THR A 240 -4.70 -18.09 -13.90
C THR A 240 -6.18 -17.94 -14.24
N PRO A 241 -6.68 -18.56 -15.32
CA PRO A 241 -8.09 -18.51 -15.66
C PRO A 241 -8.92 -18.85 -14.42
N ALA A 242 -9.93 -18.02 -14.15
CA ALA A 242 -10.84 -18.23 -13.04
C ALA A 242 -11.41 -19.66 -13.15
N GLY A 243 -11.11 -20.52 -12.16
CA GLY A 243 -11.55 -21.91 -12.13
C GLY A 243 -10.44 -22.97 -12.27
N SER A 244 -9.20 -22.61 -12.56
CA SER A 244 -8.10 -23.60 -12.74
C SER A 244 -7.64 -24.31 -11.46
N GLY A 245 -8.10 -23.92 -10.27
CA GLY A 245 -7.73 -24.53 -8.99
C GLY A 245 -6.27 -24.27 -8.54
N VAL A 246 -5.34 -24.05 -9.46
CA VAL A 246 -3.91 -23.81 -9.19
C VAL A 246 -3.67 -22.42 -8.59
N PRO A 247 -3.00 -22.29 -7.44
CA PRO A 247 -2.67 -20.98 -6.85
C PRO A 247 -1.75 -20.18 -7.78
N PRO A 248 -1.97 -18.86 -7.95
CA PRO A 248 -0.91 -18.02 -8.47
C PRO A 248 0.32 -18.17 -7.55
N PRO A 249 1.54 -18.27 -8.10
CA PRO A 249 2.75 -18.40 -7.30
C PRO A 249 2.83 -17.28 -6.25
N ALA A 250 3.21 -17.60 -5.01
CA ALA A 250 3.41 -16.59 -3.97
C ALA A 250 4.47 -15.56 -4.41
N LEU A 251 4.19 -14.28 -4.16
CA LEU A 251 5.14 -13.19 -4.44
C LEU A 251 6.43 -13.42 -3.63
N LYS A 252 7.57 -13.31 -4.30
CA LYS A 252 8.88 -13.33 -3.64
C LYS A 252 9.24 -11.91 -3.26
N SER A 253 9.60 -11.70 -2.00
CA SER A 253 9.98 -10.38 -1.51
C SER A 253 11.03 -10.44 -0.41
N VAL A 254 11.78 -9.34 -0.30
CA VAL A 254 12.79 -9.11 0.73
C VAL A 254 12.59 -7.71 1.29
N LEU A 255 12.82 -7.54 2.58
CA LEU A 255 12.88 -6.24 3.25
C LEU A 255 14.31 -6.05 3.75
N THR A 256 14.92 -4.92 3.39
CA THR A 256 16.22 -4.50 3.92
C THR A 256 16.03 -3.23 4.74
N LEU A 257 16.69 -3.17 5.90
CA LEU A 257 16.58 -2.11 6.88
C LEU A 257 17.95 -1.53 7.20
N CYS A 258 18.00 -0.20 7.28
CA CYS A 258 19.11 0.60 7.77
C CYS A 258 18.64 1.50 8.92
N ASP A 259 19.55 1.88 9.81
CA ASP A 259 19.30 2.93 10.80
C ASP A 259 19.29 4.34 10.17
N GLU A 260 19.12 5.36 10.99
CA GLU A 260 19.08 6.77 10.57
C GLU A 260 20.37 7.27 9.93
N THR A 261 21.51 6.60 10.16
CA THR A 261 22.81 6.95 9.57
C THR A 261 23.02 6.26 8.22
N GLY A 262 22.15 5.33 7.85
CA GLY A 262 22.27 4.49 6.67
C GLY A 262 23.04 3.19 6.90
N GLN A 263 23.51 2.92 8.13
CA GLN A 263 24.13 1.64 8.48
C GLN A 263 23.09 0.53 8.39
N ALA A 264 23.39 -0.51 7.63
CA ALA A 264 22.47 -1.63 7.47
C ALA A 264 22.37 -2.42 8.79
N ILE A 265 21.14 -2.69 9.22
CA ILE A 265 20.84 -3.42 10.46
C ILE A 265 20.30 -4.83 10.22
N GLY A 266 19.78 -5.09 9.02
CA GLY A 266 19.37 -6.43 8.65
C GLY A 266 18.57 -6.54 7.37
N THR A 267 18.37 -7.79 6.96
CA THR A 267 17.52 -8.14 5.82
C THR A 267 16.73 -9.41 6.12
N LEU A 268 15.49 -9.46 5.64
CA LEU A 268 14.59 -10.59 5.88
C LEU A 268 13.71 -10.90 4.67
N ASN A 269 13.37 -12.18 4.51
CA ASN A 269 12.30 -12.57 3.59
C ASN A 269 10.98 -11.93 4.02
N ALA A 270 10.32 -11.22 3.11
CA ALA A 270 9.15 -10.41 3.41
C ALA A 270 7.80 -11.05 3.02
N ALA A 271 7.80 -12.29 2.49
CA ALA A 271 6.59 -12.95 2.03
C ALA A 271 5.64 -13.28 3.20
N GLU A 272 6.18 -13.86 4.27
CA GLU A 272 5.42 -14.16 5.48
C GLU A 272 5.13 -12.89 6.30
N LEU A 273 6.13 -12.00 6.40
CA LEU A 273 6.02 -10.68 7.02
C LEU A 273 4.80 -9.92 6.51
N THR A 274 4.62 -9.86 5.18
CA THR A 274 3.55 -9.07 4.56
C THR A 274 2.16 -9.57 5.00
N SER A 275 1.94 -10.88 5.03
CA SER A 275 0.65 -11.41 5.50
C SER A 275 0.45 -11.18 7.00
N PHE A 276 1.51 -11.38 7.80
CA PHE A 276 1.46 -11.15 9.25
C PHE A 276 1.16 -9.68 9.59
N ARG A 277 1.94 -8.73 9.07
CA ARG A 277 1.78 -7.29 9.38
C ARG A 277 0.42 -6.76 8.91
N THR A 278 -0.11 -7.29 7.82
CA THR A 278 -1.44 -6.89 7.31
C THR A 278 -2.53 -7.41 8.25
N ALA A 279 -2.47 -8.68 8.66
CA ALA A 279 -3.39 -9.23 9.64
C ALA A 279 -3.30 -8.49 10.98
N LEU A 280 -2.09 -8.15 11.41
CA LEU A 280 -1.87 -7.38 12.63
C LEU A 280 -2.54 -6.00 12.59
N GLY A 281 -2.62 -5.36 11.41
CA GLY A 281 -3.40 -4.13 11.20
C GLY A 281 -4.88 -4.30 11.54
N SER A 282 -5.51 -5.38 11.08
CA SER A 282 -6.89 -5.72 11.46
C SER A 282 -7.04 -5.97 12.97
N ILE A 283 -6.01 -6.57 13.58
CA ILE A 283 -5.97 -6.87 15.02
C ILE A 283 -5.91 -5.61 15.89
N LEU A 284 -5.33 -4.50 15.40
CA LEU A 284 -5.32 -3.22 16.11
C LEU A 284 -6.73 -2.76 16.49
N VAL A 285 -7.72 -3.07 15.66
CA VAL A 285 -9.14 -2.75 15.88
C VAL A 285 -9.88 -3.92 16.54
N TYR A 286 -9.70 -5.13 16.01
CA TYR A 286 -10.38 -6.34 16.48
C TYR A 286 -10.18 -6.62 17.98
N LYS A 287 -8.99 -6.32 18.52
CA LYS A 287 -8.66 -6.61 19.94
C LYS A 287 -9.64 -5.97 20.92
N PHE A 288 -10.30 -4.88 20.55
CA PHE A 288 -11.25 -4.15 21.39
C PHE A 288 -12.66 -4.75 21.39
N ARG A 289 -12.99 -5.66 20.46
CA ARG A 289 -14.34 -6.22 20.32
C ARG A 289 -14.82 -6.94 21.56
N ARG A 290 -16.05 -6.67 22.01
CA ARG A 290 -16.66 -7.44 23.10
C ARG A 290 -17.07 -8.84 22.65
N ASN A 291 -17.71 -8.93 21.48
CA ASN A 291 -18.23 -10.18 20.93
C ASN A 291 -17.38 -10.65 19.76
N THR A 292 -16.83 -11.87 19.86
CA THR A 292 -16.00 -12.51 18.82
C THR A 292 -16.33 -14.00 18.65
N GLY A 293 -17.52 -14.43 19.09
CA GLY A 293 -17.89 -15.83 19.19
C GLY A 293 -18.02 -16.55 17.85
N ASN A 294 -18.51 -15.86 16.82
CA ASN A 294 -18.70 -16.40 15.49
C ASN A 294 -17.88 -15.61 14.46
N ILE A 295 -16.80 -16.20 13.97
CA ILE A 295 -15.92 -15.59 12.98
C ILE A 295 -16.17 -16.22 11.60
N VAL A 296 -16.37 -15.38 10.59
CA VAL A 296 -16.40 -15.78 9.18
C VAL A 296 -15.13 -15.27 8.50
N VAL A 297 -14.45 -16.14 7.76
CA VAL A 297 -13.23 -15.79 7.03
C VAL A 297 -13.42 -16.10 5.56
N PHE A 298 -13.41 -15.07 4.72
CA PHE A 298 -13.42 -15.23 3.28
C PHE A 298 -12.00 -15.39 2.75
N GLY A 299 -11.77 -16.48 2.02
CA GLY A 299 -10.48 -16.86 1.47
C GLY A 299 -9.77 -17.96 2.27
N ALA A 300 -8.87 -18.67 1.59
CA ALA A 300 -8.06 -19.73 2.19
C ALA A 300 -6.56 -19.56 1.86
N GLY A 301 -6.10 -18.30 1.80
CA GLY A 301 -4.70 -17.95 1.54
C GLY A 301 -3.93 -17.60 2.81
N LYS A 302 -2.70 -17.09 2.65
CA LYS A 302 -1.86 -16.65 3.77
C LYS A 302 -2.50 -15.54 4.63
N GLN A 303 -3.27 -14.65 4.03
CA GLN A 303 -4.00 -13.61 4.78
C GLN A 303 -5.02 -14.25 5.72
N ALA A 304 -5.87 -15.16 5.24
CA ALA A 304 -6.80 -15.93 6.07
C ALA A 304 -6.09 -16.68 7.21
N LEU A 305 -4.96 -17.35 6.90
CA LEU A 305 -4.14 -18.04 7.90
C LEU A 305 -3.75 -17.12 9.05
N TRP A 306 -3.16 -15.96 8.76
CA TRP A 306 -2.68 -15.04 9.80
C TRP A 306 -3.79 -14.36 10.58
N HIS A 307 -4.92 -14.01 9.93
CA HIS A 307 -6.07 -13.46 10.64
C HIS A 307 -6.65 -14.49 11.63
N ILE A 308 -6.77 -15.75 11.23
CA ILE A 308 -7.23 -16.83 12.12
C ILE A 308 -6.24 -17.05 13.27
N ARG A 309 -4.94 -17.21 12.98
CA ARG A 309 -3.93 -17.45 14.00
C ARG A 309 -3.88 -16.33 15.05
N LEU A 310 -3.89 -15.08 14.62
CA LEU A 310 -3.87 -13.94 15.55
C LEU A 310 -5.17 -13.81 16.34
N ALA A 311 -6.34 -14.07 15.73
CA ALA A 311 -7.61 -14.07 16.45
C ALA A 311 -7.64 -15.16 17.53
N VAL A 312 -7.21 -16.38 17.20
CA VAL A 312 -7.14 -17.50 18.15
C VAL A 312 -6.12 -17.22 19.26
N LEU A 313 -4.92 -16.73 18.91
CA LEU A 313 -3.86 -16.47 19.89
C LEU A 313 -4.25 -15.38 20.90
N LEU A 314 -5.03 -14.37 20.49
CA LEU A 314 -5.39 -13.25 21.35
C LEU A 314 -6.75 -13.39 22.03
N ARG A 315 -7.69 -14.11 21.42
CA ARG A 315 -9.10 -14.16 21.84
C ARG A 315 -9.70 -15.57 21.79
N GLY A 316 -8.87 -16.61 21.77
CA GLY A 316 -9.31 -18.01 21.62
C GLY A 316 -10.40 -18.45 22.62
N GLU A 317 -10.37 -17.95 23.85
CA GLU A 317 -11.38 -18.23 24.88
C GLU A 317 -12.77 -17.66 24.55
N ASP A 318 -12.84 -16.58 23.77
CA ASP A 318 -14.09 -15.93 23.40
C ASP A 318 -14.69 -16.49 22.09
N ILE A 319 -13.92 -17.30 21.34
CA ILE A 319 -14.29 -17.80 20.02
C ILE A 319 -14.96 -19.17 20.17
N ARG A 320 -16.15 -19.32 19.59
CA ARG A 320 -16.86 -20.61 19.51
C ARG A 320 -16.71 -21.25 18.14
N THR A 321 -16.86 -20.47 17.08
CA THR A 321 -16.86 -20.97 15.71
C THR A 321 -16.03 -20.09 14.79
N ILE A 322 -15.26 -20.74 13.92
CA ILE A 322 -14.57 -20.10 12.78
C ILE A 322 -15.02 -20.83 11.52
N THR A 323 -15.64 -20.11 10.59
CA THR A 323 -16.11 -20.69 9.32
C THR A 323 -15.35 -20.09 8.15
N ILE A 324 -14.64 -20.92 7.39
CA ILE A 324 -13.89 -20.51 6.20
C ILE A 324 -14.80 -20.62 4.97
N VAL A 325 -14.97 -19.50 4.28
CA VAL A 325 -15.71 -19.38 3.01
C VAL A 325 -14.71 -19.21 1.89
N ASN A 326 -14.57 -20.21 1.01
CA ASN A 326 -13.64 -20.14 -0.10
C ASN A 326 -14.10 -20.99 -1.27
N ARG A 327 -13.72 -20.60 -2.50
CA ARG A 327 -14.15 -21.28 -3.73
C ARG A 327 -13.43 -22.61 -3.97
N SER A 328 -12.20 -22.75 -3.50
CA SER A 328 -11.36 -23.92 -3.77
C SER A 328 -11.32 -24.84 -2.55
N ALA A 329 -12.00 -25.98 -2.62
CA ALA A 329 -12.01 -26.97 -1.55
C ALA A 329 -10.60 -27.44 -1.17
N ALA A 330 -9.73 -27.67 -2.16
CA ALA A 330 -8.34 -28.08 -1.93
C ALA A 330 -7.54 -27.05 -1.11
N ARG A 331 -7.63 -25.75 -1.44
CA ARG A 331 -6.94 -24.70 -0.66
C ARG A 331 -7.53 -24.56 0.75
N THR A 332 -8.84 -24.71 0.86
CA THR A 332 -9.50 -24.68 2.17
C THR A 332 -9.01 -25.81 3.06
N GLN A 333 -8.93 -27.03 2.52
CA GLN A 333 -8.42 -28.18 3.27
C GLN A 333 -6.95 -27.97 3.65
N GLN A 334 -6.10 -27.48 2.75
CA GLN A 334 -4.71 -27.13 3.07
C GLN A 334 -4.58 -26.12 4.21
N LEU A 335 -5.45 -25.10 4.23
CA LEU A 335 -5.48 -24.13 5.33
C LEU A 335 -5.91 -24.80 6.64
N VAL A 336 -6.98 -25.61 6.63
CA VAL A 336 -7.45 -26.36 7.80
C VAL A 336 -6.36 -27.29 8.33
N ASP A 337 -5.69 -28.03 7.46
CA ASP A 337 -4.59 -28.92 7.82
C ASP A 337 -3.43 -28.12 8.42
N THR A 338 -3.08 -26.98 7.83
CA THR A 338 -2.02 -26.10 8.35
C THR A 338 -2.36 -25.55 9.74
N LEU A 339 -3.61 -25.15 9.97
CA LEU A 339 -4.06 -24.65 11.27
C LEU A 339 -4.08 -25.75 12.34
N LYS A 340 -4.36 -27.00 11.97
CA LYS A 340 -4.40 -28.15 12.89
C LYS A 340 -3.04 -28.80 13.12
N ALA A 341 -2.14 -28.73 12.14
CA ALA A 341 -0.82 -29.34 12.18
C ALA A 341 0.27 -28.43 12.80
N ASP A 342 -0.13 -27.31 13.41
CA ASP A 342 0.81 -26.39 14.04
C ASP A 342 1.47 -27.05 15.26
N ALA A 343 2.68 -27.56 15.07
CA ALA A 343 3.41 -28.34 16.07
C ALA A 343 3.73 -27.56 17.36
N GLN A 344 3.55 -26.24 17.36
CA GLN A 344 3.79 -25.40 18.53
C GLN A 344 2.52 -25.09 19.35
N SER A 345 1.33 -25.22 18.75
CA SER A 345 0.06 -25.04 19.45
C SER A 345 -1.01 -25.88 18.77
N GLU A 346 -1.50 -26.89 19.47
CA GLU A 346 -2.67 -27.64 19.01
C GLU A 346 -3.87 -26.71 18.83
N TRP A 347 -4.74 -27.06 17.88
CA TRP A 347 -5.97 -26.31 17.66
C TRP A 347 -6.86 -26.38 18.92
N PRO A 348 -7.33 -25.24 19.47
CA PRO A 348 -8.11 -25.25 20.69
C PRO A 348 -9.42 -26.03 20.52
N SER A 349 -9.63 -27.05 21.36
CA SER A 349 -10.75 -27.98 21.24
C SER A 349 -12.13 -27.34 21.36
N GLN A 350 -12.24 -26.19 22.02
CA GLN A 350 -13.47 -25.43 22.15
C GLN A 350 -13.89 -24.69 20.86
N ILE A 351 -12.96 -24.47 19.94
CA ILE A 351 -13.21 -23.73 18.71
C ILE A 351 -13.58 -24.71 17.59
N SER A 352 -14.82 -24.63 17.12
CA SER A 352 -15.26 -25.39 15.94
C SER A 352 -14.75 -24.72 14.65
N LEU A 353 -13.79 -25.35 13.98
CA LEU A 353 -13.27 -24.92 12.68
C LEU A 353 -14.07 -25.57 11.54
N ASN A 354 -14.89 -24.78 10.87
CA ASN A 354 -15.83 -25.20 9.84
C ASN A 354 -15.41 -24.74 8.45
N VAL A 355 -15.83 -25.50 7.44
CA VAL A 355 -15.74 -25.13 6.02
C VAL A 355 -17.15 -24.87 5.51
N PHE A 356 -17.37 -23.72 4.87
CA PHE A 356 -18.65 -23.42 4.25
C PHE A 356 -18.83 -24.22 2.96
N ASP A 357 -19.65 -25.26 3.05
CA ASP A 357 -20.01 -26.15 1.94
C ASP A 357 -21.54 -26.32 1.89
N PRO A 358 -22.27 -25.34 1.31
CA PRO A 358 -23.72 -25.38 1.26
C PRO A 358 -24.18 -26.47 0.29
N LYS A 359 -25.01 -27.40 0.77
CA LYS A 359 -25.56 -28.50 -0.04
C LYS A 359 -26.73 -28.08 -0.94
N ASN A 360 -27.44 -27.03 -0.55
CA ASN A 360 -28.67 -26.55 -1.21
C ASN A 360 -28.50 -25.08 -1.61
N ASP A 361 -29.47 -24.23 -1.25
CA ASP A 361 -29.44 -22.78 -1.50
C ASP A 361 -28.20 -22.12 -0.86
N ARG A 362 -27.19 -21.87 -1.69
CA ARG A 362 -25.93 -21.27 -1.29
C ARG A 362 -26.11 -19.84 -0.80
N GLU A 363 -27.04 -19.09 -1.38
CA GLU A 363 -27.25 -17.69 -1.06
C GLU A 363 -27.91 -17.57 0.31
N ALA A 364 -29.01 -18.28 0.53
CA ALA A 364 -29.68 -18.32 1.83
C ALA A 364 -28.77 -18.86 2.95
N ALA A 365 -27.96 -19.87 2.66
CA ALA A 365 -26.99 -20.41 3.63
C ALA A 365 -25.87 -19.39 3.95
N LEU A 366 -25.41 -18.62 2.96
CA LEU A 366 -24.43 -17.57 3.16
C LEU A 366 -25.03 -16.41 3.94
N GLU A 367 -26.24 -15.98 3.62
CA GLU A 367 -26.96 -14.94 4.37
C GLU A 367 -27.08 -15.34 5.84
N ALA A 368 -27.57 -16.54 6.13
CA ALA A 368 -27.68 -17.03 7.51
C ALA A 368 -26.33 -17.02 8.25
N LEU A 369 -25.25 -17.41 7.56
CA LEU A 369 -23.89 -17.37 8.12
C LEU A 369 -23.42 -15.94 8.43
N ILE A 370 -23.65 -15.00 7.52
CA ILE A 370 -23.27 -13.59 7.67
C ILE A 370 -24.10 -12.90 8.76
N VAL A 371 -25.42 -13.15 8.80
CA VAL A 371 -26.32 -12.63 9.83
C VAL A 371 -25.91 -13.11 11.22
N GLU A 372 -25.43 -14.35 11.37
CA GLU A 372 -25.01 -14.88 12.68
C GLU A 372 -23.58 -14.51 13.11
N SER A 373 -22.77 -14.01 12.19
CA SER A 373 -21.38 -13.64 12.46
C SER A 373 -21.24 -12.44 13.40
N ASP A 374 -20.24 -12.48 14.27
CA ASP A 374 -19.78 -11.35 15.08
C ASP A 374 -18.62 -10.62 14.38
N VAL A 375 -17.82 -11.38 13.62
CA VAL A 375 -16.61 -10.89 12.93
C VAL A 375 -16.51 -11.46 11.53
N ILE A 376 -16.16 -10.61 10.56
CA ILE A 376 -15.95 -11.00 9.16
C ILE A 376 -14.56 -10.53 8.69
N PHE A 377 -13.68 -11.47 8.37
CA PHE A 377 -12.39 -11.19 7.74
C PHE A 377 -12.48 -11.46 6.24
N CYS A 378 -12.45 -10.41 5.42
CA CYS A 378 -12.37 -10.50 3.96
C CYS A 378 -10.89 -10.46 3.53
N THR A 379 -10.41 -11.57 2.94
CA THR A 379 -8.99 -11.77 2.62
C THR A 379 -8.73 -12.31 1.21
N THR A 380 -9.63 -11.98 0.29
CA THR A 380 -9.67 -12.44 -1.10
C THR A 380 -9.37 -11.32 -2.10
N PRO A 381 -8.66 -11.61 -3.21
CA PRO A 381 -8.53 -10.66 -4.32
C PRO A 381 -9.80 -10.67 -5.19
N SER A 382 -10.96 -10.47 -4.58
CA SER A 382 -12.24 -10.47 -5.28
C SER A 382 -12.39 -9.19 -6.12
N THR A 383 -13.10 -9.28 -7.24
CA THR A 383 -13.48 -8.14 -8.09
C THR A 383 -14.98 -7.83 -8.00
N GLN A 384 -15.68 -8.54 -7.11
CA GLN A 384 -17.11 -8.42 -6.85
C GLN A 384 -17.36 -8.55 -5.34
N PRO A 385 -18.37 -7.88 -4.77
CA PRO A 385 -18.71 -8.02 -3.36
C PRO A 385 -18.86 -9.48 -2.95
N LEU A 386 -18.33 -9.83 -1.77
CA LEU A 386 -18.39 -11.20 -1.26
C LEU A 386 -19.78 -11.60 -0.79
N PHE A 387 -20.59 -10.61 -0.43
CA PHE A 387 -22.01 -10.69 -0.10
C PHE A 387 -22.64 -9.31 -0.32
N PRO A 388 -23.94 -9.24 -0.65
CA PRO A 388 -24.64 -7.97 -0.84
C PRO A 388 -24.92 -7.28 0.51
N ALA A 389 -25.05 -5.96 0.50
CA ALA A 389 -25.38 -5.16 1.69
C ALA A 389 -26.71 -5.61 2.34
N SER A 390 -27.65 -6.13 1.54
CA SER A 390 -28.97 -6.61 2.00
C SER A 390 -28.89 -7.70 3.05
N PHE A 391 -27.83 -8.50 3.09
CA PHE A 391 -27.64 -9.53 4.12
C PHE A 391 -27.50 -8.93 5.52
N LEU A 392 -27.11 -7.66 5.63
CA LEU A 392 -26.86 -6.98 6.90
C LEU A 392 -27.91 -5.91 7.25
N THR A 393 -28.95 -5.74 6.43
CA THR A 393 -29.99 -4.72 6.66
C THR A 393 -31.32 -5.27 7.17
N SER A 394 -31.47 -6.59 7.29
CA SER A 394 -32.67 -7.19 7.89
C SER A 394 -32.80 -6.88 9.39
N ASP A 395 -34.02 -6.89 9.92
CA ASP A 395 -34.29 -6.67 11.36
C ASP A 395 -33.44 -7.58 12.24
N LYS A 396 -33.30 -8.85 11.84
CA LYS A 396 -32.46 -9.82 12.56
C LYS A 396 -30.98 -9.43 12.49
N ALA A 397 -30.49 -9.05 11.32
CA ALA A 397 -29.08 -8.71 11.14
C ALA A 397 -28.67 -7.46 11.93
N THR A 398 -29.55 -6.46 11.98
CA THR A 398 -29.33 -5.17 12.65
C THR A 398 -29.40 -5.25 14.18
N THR A 399 -29.92 -6.34 14.74
CA THR A 399 -29.83 -6.59 16.21
C THR A 399 -28.41 -6.82 16.72
N LYS A 400 -27.45 -7.11 15.83
CA LYS A 400 -26.06 -7.37 16.17
C LYS A 400 -25.15 -6.36 15.48
N THR A 401 -24.12 -5.94 16.20
CA THR A 401 -23.02 -5.16 15.64
C THR A 401 -21.83 -6.07 15.34
N ARG A 402 -21.06 -5.72 14.31
CA ARG A 402 -20.01 -6.59 13.77
C ARG A 402 -18.71 -5.83 13.56
N PHE A 403 -17.60 -6.55 13.67
CA PHE A 403 -16.34 -6.11 13.10
C PHE A 403 -16.13 -6.73 11.73
N MET A 404 -15.76 -5.92 10.75
CA MET A 404 -15.49 -6.39 9.40
C MET A 404 -14.18 -5.78 8.91
N SER A 405 -13.33 -6.58 8.24
CA SER A 405 -12.13 -6.05 7.60
C SER A 405 -12.04 -6.44 6.13
N ALA A 406 -11.68 -5.50 5.26
CA ALA A 406 -11.42 -5.73 3.84
C ALA A 406 -9.93 -5.58 3.53
N ILE A 407 -9.28 -6.69 3.20
CA ILE A 407 -7.82 -6.80 3.13
C ILE A 407 -7.33 -7.28 1.76
N GLY A 408 -8.07 -8.18 1.13
CA GLY A 408 -7.70 -8.77 -0.14
C GLY A 408 -7.91 -7.85 -1.34
N SER A 409 -8.73 -6.80 -1.22
CA SER A 409 -8.96 -5.77 -2.26
C SER A 409 -7.96 -4.60 -2.17
N TYR A 410 -6.89 -4.62 -2.95
CA TYR A 410 -5.84 -3.56 -2.92
C TYR A 410 -5.63 -2.90 -4.29
N ARG A 411 -6.62 -3.01 -5.18
CA ARG A 411 -6.63 -2.40 -6.51
C ARG A 411 -8.02 -1.85 -6.79
N LEU A 412 -8.11 -0.83 -7.65
CA LEU A 412 -9.36 -0.14 -7.99
C LEU A 412 -10.42 -1.05 -8.65
N ASP A 413 -10.00 -2.09 -9.36
CA ASP A 413 -10.92 -3.10 -9.93
C ASP A 413 -11.30 -4.21 -8.94
N MET A 414 -10.65 -4.27 -7.77
CA MET A 414 -10.97 -5.21 -6.70
C MET A 414 -12.03 -4.66 -5.77
N GLN A 415 -12.76 -5.58 -5.15
CA GLN A 415 -13.89 -5.28 -4.31
C GLN A 415 -14.22 -6.48 -3.44
N GLU A 416 -14.16 -6.32 -2.13
CA GLU A 416 -14.61 -7.34 -1.18
C GLU A 416 -15.92 -6.99 -0.49
N MET A 417 -16.12 -5.70 -0.19
CA MET A 417 -17.38 -5.19 0.37
C MET A 417 -18.25 -4.52 -0.69
N ASP A 418 -19.55 -4.63 -0.47
CA ASP A 418 -20.56 -3.92 -1.24
C ASP A 418 -20.48 -2.41 -0.94
N PRO A 419 -20.35 -1.51 -1.94
CA PRO A 419 -20.30 -0.06 -1.71
C PRO A 419 -21.53 0.46 -0.97
N GLU A 420 -22.70 -0.16 -1.18
CA GLU A 420 -23.93 0.22 -0.49
C GLU A 420 -23.83 -0.06 1.02
N LEU A 421 -23.13 -1.13 1.43
CA LEU A 421 -22.87 -1.38 2.85
C LEU A 421 -22.02 -0.26 3.46
N LEU A 422 -21.01 0.20 2.72
CA LEU A 422 -20.12 1.27 3.17
C LEU A 422 -20.88 2.59 3.33
N LYS A 423 -21.74 2.93 2.36
CA LYS A 423 -22.64 4.10 2.44
C LYS A 423 -23.57 4.02 3.64
N LEU A 424 -24.21 2.87 3.85
CA LEU A 424 -25.12 2.67 4.97
C LEU A 424 -24.40 2.82 6.31
N VAL A 425 -23.20 2.26 6.48
CA VAL A 425 -22.46 2.35 7.75
C VAL A 425 -22.06 3.79 8.11
N VAL A 426 -21.84 4.65 7.11
CA VAL A 426 -21.46 6.05 7.34
C VAL A 426 -22.63 7.05 7.31
N ASP A 427 -23.83 6.60 6.96
CA ASP A 427 -25.05 7.41 6.95
C ASP A 427 -25.68 7.46 8.37
N PRO A 428 -25.77 8.65 9.00
CA PRO A 428 -26.35 8.82 10.33
C PRO A 428 -27.86 8.57 10.38
N SER A 429 -28.53 8.37 9.24
CA SER A 429 -29.96 8.06 9.16
C SER A 429 -30.22 6.57 8.90
N SER A 430 -29.19 5.77 8.72
CA SER A 430 -29.32 4.36 8.35
C SER A 430 -29.61 3.45 9.54
N VAL A 431 -29.84 2.17 9.25
CA VAL A 431 -29.96 1.11 10.26
C VAL A 431 -28.71 0.95 11.14
N PHE A 432 -27.56 1.49 10.74
CA PHE A 432 -26.30 1.43 11.50
C PHE A 432 -26.05 2.66 12.38
N ALA A 433 -26.87 3.71 12.29
CA ALA A 433 -26.66 5.00 12.94
C ALA A 433 -26.38 4.89 14.46
N GLY A 434 -27.15 4.04 15.16
CA GLY A 434 -26.97 3.83 16.61
C GLY A 434 -25.70 3.07 17.00
N SER A 435 -24.97 2.53 16.02
CA SER A 435 -23.75 1.74 16.20
C SER A 435 -22.51 2.39 15.59
N ALA A 436 -22.64 3.59 15.03
CA ALA A 436 -21.58 4.33 14.36
C ALA A 436 -20.87 5.32 15.31
N TYR A 437 -19.60 5.60 15.03
CA TYR A 437 -18.82 6.61 15.75
C TYR A 437 -18.93 7.97 15.05
N GLN A 438 -19.15 9.04 15.83
CA GLN A 438 -19.15 10.43 15.34
C GLN A 438 -19.99 10.68 14.06
N GLY A 439 -21.15 10.02 13.94
CA GLY A 439 -22.03 10.19 12.78
C GLY A 439 -21.59 9.43 11.51
N GLY A 440 -20.78 8.38 11.67
CA GLY A 440 -20.48 7.40 10.61
C GLY A 440 -19.07 7.50 10.08
N VAL A 441 -18.18 6.56 10.45
CA VAL A 441 -16.82 6.48 9.91
C VAL A 441 -16.40 5.05 9.59
N ILE A 442 -15.50 4.91 8.61
CA ILE A 442 -14.78 3.67 8.30
C ILE A 442 -13.32 3.86 8.68
N ALA A 443 -12.76 2.90 9.43
CA ALA A 443 -11.36 2.91 9.77
C ALA A 443 -10.51 2.49 8.55
N VAL A 444 -9.43 3.22 8.28
CA VAL A 444 -8.49 2.93 7.19
C VAL A 444 -7.06 2.89 7.70
N ASP A 445 -6.15 2.15 7.03
CA ASP A 445 -4.73 2.23 7.37
C ASP A 445 -4.15 3.62 7.08
N THR A 446 -4.38 4.10 5.85
CA THR A 446 -4.01 5.43 5.36
C THR A 446 -5.15 5.96 4.51
N LEU A 447 -5.45 7.26 4.64
CA LEU A 447 -6.52 7.88 3.87
C LEU A 447 -6.18 7.90 2.38
N GLU A 448 -4.98 8.35 2.06
CA GLU A 448 -4.52 8.53 0.68
C GLU A 448 -4.38 7.20 -0.07
N GLY A 449 -3.73 6.20 0.55
CA GLY A 449 -3.58 4.89 -0.07
C GLY A 449 -4.93 4.21 -0.32
N CYS A 450 -5.84 4.26 0.66
CA CYS A 450 -7.17 3.69 0.47
C CYS A 450 -7.98 4.39 -0.63
N LEU A 451 -7.91 5.72 -0.76
CA LEU A 451 -8.60 6.44 -1.84
C LEU A 451 -8.01 6.16 -3.22
N GLN A 452 -6.73 5.82 -3.30
CA GLN A 452 -6.05 5.49 -4.57
C GLN A 452 -6.20 4.02 -4.96
N GLU A 453 -6.41 3.11 -4.01
CA GLU A 453 -6.29 1.66 -4.25
C GLU A 453 -7.52 0.85 -3.85
N ALA A 454 -8.37 1.31 -2.94
CA ALA A 454 -9.53 0.55 -2.48
C ALA A 454 -10.74 0.79 -3.39
N GLY A 455 -10.91 -0.06 -4.41
CA GLY A 455 -12.00 0.06 -5.38
C GLY A 455 -13.40 0.15 -4.76
N GLU A 456 -13.65 -0.55 -3.64
CA GLU A 456 -14.93 -0.48 -2.91
C GLU A 456 -15.21 0.88 -2.27
N LEU A 457 -14.18 1.57 -1.75
CA LEU A 457 -14.34 2.92 -1.19
C LEU A 457 -14.54 3.95 -2.30
N VAL A 458 -13.78 3.85 -3.39
CA VAL A 458 -13.90 4.75 -4.54
C VAL A 458 -15.28 4.62 -5.18
N LYS A 459 -15.77 3.40 -5.40
CA LYS A 459 -17.13 3.14 -5.93
C LYS A 459 -18.23 3.56 -4.97
N ALA A 460 -17.95 3.61 -3.67
CA ALA A 460 -18.91 4.11 -2.68
C ALA A 460 -19.01 5.64 -2.69
N GLU A 461 -18.06 6.34 -3.32
CA GLU A 461 -18.02 7.81 -3.44
C GLU A 461 -18.11 8.50 -2.07
N LEU A 462 -17.47 7.92 -1.05
CA LEU A 462 -17.50 8.46 0.30
C LEU A 462 -16.65 9.72 0.42
N SER A 463 -17.16 10.71 1.14
CA SER A 463 -16.40 11.89 1.50
C SER A 463 -15.31 11.56 2.52
N THR A 464 -14.20 12.29 2.47
CA THR A 464 -13.00 11.98 3.27
C THR A 464 -13.22 12.13 4.78
N ASP A 465 -14.19 12.93 5.21
CA ASP A 465 -14.61 13.07 6.62
C ASP A 465 -15.30 11.81 7.16
N LYS A 466 -15.72 10.88 6.29
CA LYS A 466 -16.27 9.57 6.65
C LYS A 466 -15.21 8.48 6.78
N LEU A 467 -13.94 8.83 6.62
CA LEU A 467 -12.81 7.90 6.73
C LEU A 467 -11.91 8.35 7.88
N LEU A 468 -11.54 7.40 8.75
CA LEU A 468 -10.68 7.66 9.90
C LEU A 468 -9.42 6.81 9.83
N GLU A 469 -8.26 7.46 9.70
CA GLU A 469 -6.97 6.78 9.74
C GLU A 469 -6.73 6.15 11.10
N ILE A 470 -6.30 4.89 11.10
CA ILE A 470 -6.11 4.12 12.33
C ILE A 470 -5.01 4.71 13.21
N GLY A 471 -4.00 5.38 12.64
CA GLY A 471 -3.02 6.12 13.42
C GLY A 471 -3.63 7.26 14.23
N LYS A 472 -4.62 7.98 13.69
CA LYS A 472 -5.39 9.01 14.43
C LYS A 472 -6.29 8.37 15.46
N LEU A 473 -6.95 7.27 15.09
CA LEU A 473 -7.77 6.48 15.99
C LEU A 473 -6.98 5.98 17.20
N LEU A 474 -5.70 5.63 17.05
CA LEU A 474 -4.86 5.12 18.14
C LEU A 474 -4.05 6.22 18.86
N ASN A 475 -4.01 7.44 18.32
CA ASN A 475 -3.33 8.58 18.90
C ASN A 475 -4.30 9.36 19.80
N HIS A 476 -4.26 9.10 21.11
CA HIS A 476 -5.21 9.73 22.03
C HIS A 476 -4.59 10.79 22.92
N GLN A 477 -5.23 11.97 22.93
CA GLN A 477 -4.85 13.14 23.73
C GLN A 477 -5.95 13.63 24.70
N SER A 478 -7.19 13.11 24.65
CA SER A 478 -8.32 13.50 25.52
C SER A 478 -9.08 12.28 26.10
N THR A 479 -9.58 12.37 27.33
CA THR A 479 -10.23 11.25 28.05
C THR A 479 -11.70 11.02 27.66
N ALA A 480 -12.42 12.04 27.20
CA ALA A 480 -13.85 11.94 26.86
C ALA A 480 -14.06 11.27 25.50
N ASP A 481 -13.28 11.67 24.49
CA ASP A 481 -13.31 11.07 23.15
C ASP A 481 -12.89 9.59 23.18
N GLN A 482 -11.99 9.24 24.11
CA GLN A 482 -11.58 7.86 24.33
C GLN A 482 -12.74 6.96 24.79
N ALA A 483 -13.63 7.45 25.64
CA ALA A 483 -14.73 6.62 26.15
C ALA A 483 -15.74 6.28 25.05
N GLU A 484 -16.08 7.27 24.20
CA GLU A 484 -16.96 7.05 23.05
C GLU A 484 -16.29 6.12 22.03
N LEU A 485 -15.01 6.36 21.71
CA LEU A 485 -14.29 5.53 20.75
C LEU A 485 -14.16 4.08 21.24
N HIS A 486 -13.75 3.87 22.50
CA HIS A 486 -13.66 2.52 23.05
C HIS A 486 -15.02 1.82 23.05
N LYS A 487 -16.10 2.55 23.33
CA LYS A 487 -17.46 2.00 23.24
C LYS A 487 -17.81 1.60 21.81
N TRP A 488 -17.52 2.43 20.82
CA TRP A 488 -17.74 2.07 19.41
C TRP A 488 -16.88 0.88 18.99
N LEU A 489 -15.59 0.89 19.32
CA LEU A 489 -14.68 -0.20 19.02
C LEU A 489 -15.17 -1.51 19.65
N ALA A 490 -15.69 -1.48 20.88
CA ALA A 490 -16.17 -2.67 21.58
C ALA A 490 -17.54 -3.17 21.11
N ASP A 491 -18.48 -2.24 20.89
CA ASP A 491 -19.92 -2.52 20.79
C ASP A 491 -20.58 -1.99 19.50
N GLY A 492 -19.90 -1.17 18.71
CA GLY A 492 -20.38 -0.59 17.45
C GLY A 492 -20.20 -1.49 16.23
N SER A 493 -20.70 -1.07 15.08
CA SER A 493 -20.43 -1.69 13.77
C SER A 493 -19.19 -1.04 13.18
N VAL A 494 -18.12 -1.82 13.07
CA VAL A 494 -16.77 -1.30 12.77
C VAL A 494 -16.26 -1.94 11.49
N ILE A 495 -15.93 -1.12 10.50
CA ILE A 495 -15.27 -1.55 9.26
C ILE A 495 -13.84 -1.05 9.27
N TYR A 496 -12.90 -1.95 8.96
CA TYR A 496 -11.50 -1.63 8.72
C TYR A 496 -11.10 -1.98 7.28
N LYS A 497 -10.69 -0.98 6.51
CA LYS A 497 -10.17 -1.16 5.15
C LYS A 497 -8.66 -0.92 5.13
N SER A 498 -7.92 -1.84 4.51
CA SER A 498 -6.47 -1.69 4.36
C SER A 498 -6.02 -2.07 2.96
N VAL A 499 -5.04 -1.32 2.46
CA VAL A 499 -4.30 -1.58 1.21
C VAL A 499 -2.80 -1.77 1.46
N GLY A 500 -2.34 -1.39 2.65
CA GLY A 500 -0.99 -1.55 3.16
C GLY A 500 -0.10 -0.35 2.85
N VAL A 501 0.65 0.10 3.87
CA VAL A 501 1.66 1.15 3.74
C VAL A 501 3.02 0.64 4.20
N ALA A 502 4.09 1.09 3.54
CA ALA A 502 5.43 0.57 3.75
C ALA A 502 5.97 0.78 5.19
N VAL A 503 5.50 1.79 5.93
CA VAL A 503 5.83 1.97 7.36
C VAL A 503 5.41 0.77 8.22
N MET A 504 4.37 0.02 7.82
CA MET A 504 3.99 -1.22 8.50
C MET A 504 5.06 -2.30 8.35
N ASP A 505 5.70 -2.38 7.18
CA ASP A 505 6.78 -3.33 6.92
C ASP A 505 8.02 -2.95 7.74
N LEU A 506 8.34 -1.66 7.85
CA LEU A 506 9.42 -1.14 8.69
C LEU A 506 9.25 -1.49 10.17
N ALA A 507 8.08 -1.16 10.74
CA ALA A 507 7.79 -1.36 12.15
C ALA A 507 7.93 -2.84 12.57
N ILE A 508 7.34 -3.74 11.78
CA ILE A 508 7.41 -5.18 12.07
C ILE A 508 8.77 -5.76 11.69
N GLY A 509 9.39 -5.31 10.60
CA GLY A 509 10.73 -5.74 10.20
C GLY A 509 11.76 -5.50 11.30
N LYS A 510 11.83 -4.27 11.84
CA LYS A 510 12.73 -3.90 12.95
C LYS A 510 12.48 -4.79 14.16
N SER A 511 11.22 -4.99 14.51
CA SER A 511 10.81 -5.80 15.66
C SER A 511 11.18 -7.28 15.49
N LEU A 512 11.06 -7.84 14.28
CA LEU A 512 11.48 -9.21 14.00
C LEU A 512 12.99 -9.38 14.05
N LEU A 513 13.79 -8.42 13.55
CA LEU A 513 15.24 -8.47 13.71
C LEU A 513 15.65 -8.44 15.19
N HIS A 514 14.97 -7.63 16.01
CA HIS A 514 15.20 -7.61 17.46
C HIS A 514 14.81 -8.93 18.12
N LEU A 515 13.63 -9.47 17.82
CA LEU A 515 13.14 -10.74 18.36
C LEU A 515 14.04 -11.91 17.96
N ALA A 516 14.52 -11.91 16.72
CA ALA A 516 15.45 -12.89 16.20
C ALA A 516 16.75 -12.95 17.01
N ARG A 517 17.35 -11.78 17.28
CA ARG A 517 18.54 -11.67 18.14
C ARG A 517 18.25 -12.17 19.56
N LYS A 518 17.13 -11.76 20.16
CA LYS A 518 16.71 -12.22 21.50
C LYS A 518 16.55 -13.74 21.58
N ARG A 519 16.13 -14.39 20.49
CA ARG A 519 15.90 -15.84 20.41
C ARG A 519 17.04 -16.63 19.75
N ASN A 520 18.15 -15.98 19.39
CA ASN A 520 19.25 -16.57 18.64
C ASN A 520 18.79 -17.30 17.36
N VAL A 521 17.89 -16.68 16.60
CA VAL A 521 17.39 -17.19 15.31
C VAL A 521 17.97 -16.33 14.19
N GLY A 522 18.42 -16.97 13.11
CA GLY A 522 19.02 -16.26 11.99
C GLY A 522 20.53 -16.23 12.01
N LEU A 523 21.10 -15.50 11.06
CA LEU A 523 22.54 -15.23 11.01
C LEU A 523 22.76 -13.80 11.50
N THR A 524 23.73 -13.61 12.38
CA THR A 524 24.10 -12.29 12.91
C THR A 524 25.59 -12.09 12.67
N THR A 525 25.99 -10.92 12.18
CA THR A 525 27.39 -10.50 12.00
C THR A 525 27.58 -9.13 12.63
N ASP A 526 28.69 -8.95 13.34
CA ASP A 526 29.00 -7.68 14.02
C ASP A 526 29.59 -6.63 13.06
N GLU A 527 30.09 -7.08 11.91
CA GLU A 527 30.65 -6.23 10.84
C GLU A 527 29.88 -6.49 9.53
N PHE A 528 29.20 -5.47 9.00
CA PHE A 528 28.47 -5.50 7.71
C PHE A 528 28.62 -4.18 6.96
#